data_AF-A0A182SIB8-F1
#
_entry.id   AF-A0A182SIB8-F1
#
_cell.length_a   1.000
_cell.length_b   1.000
_cell.length_c   1.000
_cell.angle_alpha   90.00
_cell.angle_beta   90.00
_cell.angle_gamma   90.00
#
_symmetry.space_group_name_H-M   'P 1'
#
loop_
_entity.id
_entity.type
_entity.pdbx_description
1 polymer ?
#
loop_
_entity_poly.entity_id
_entity_poly.type
_entity_poly.pdbx_seq_one_letter_code
_entity_poly.pdbx_strand_id
1 'polypeptide(L)'
;MLETRDVDNSNLNVDDSRFDVPTEKSTVRKMVGGDVLYQDGQQSAGGGPGGGGGGGSATGVLNGSDIFSTTASMDVEAKLRSLLNCHERDYEPYIGQRGDFWVLRNYVRAEHGDLRCHETITYTTHADYTFLDNLVPLLERWNAPVSLALHAPGTDFVPTINSIKYLRDCVPKHNQVLDTPYNCSLAIPYFNVSAAQLYKTQKKLLYPVNVGRNIARDAAMTHFLLASDIELYPNPGLVHKFLEMIARNEPVLQRK
;
A
#
# COMPACT_ATOMS: atom_id res chain seq x y z
N MET A 1 -38.94 -18.62 -11.04
CA MET A 1 -39.44 -18.27 -9.70
C MET A 1 -38.20 -18.03 -8.86
N LEU A 2 -37.76 -16.77 -8.76
CA LEU A 2 -36.56 -16.37 -8.03
C LEU A 2 -37.05 -15.60 -6.81
N GLU A 3 -36.89 -16.18 -5.62
CA GLU A 3 -37.19 -15.53 -4.35
C GLU A 3 -36.05 -14.57 -4.00
N THR A 4 -36.38 -13.29 -3.92
CA THR A 4 -35.57 -12.25 -3.29
C THR A 4 -35.61 -12.45 -1.78
N ARG A 5 -34.45 -12.67 -1.15
CA ARG A 5 -34.31 -12.57 0.30
C ARG A 5 -33.96 -11.12 0.65
N ASP A 6 -34.87 -10.46 1.33
CA ASP A 6 -34.64 -9.18 1.98
C ASP A 6 -33.53 -9.32 3.03
N VAL A 7 -32.49 -8.50 2.93
CA VAL A 7 -31.43 -8.40 3.93
C VAL A 7 -31.81 -7.27 4.88
N ASP A 8 -32.14 -7.63 6.12
CA ASP A 8 -32.43 -6.68 7.20
C ASP A 8 -31.22 -5.78 7.45
N ASN A 9 -31.37 -4.52 7.05
CA ASN A 9 -30.37 -3.46 7.18
C ASN A 9 -30.52 -2.75 8.52
N SER A 10 -30.22 -3.44 9.61
CA SER A 10 -30.17 -2.83 10.95
C SER A 10 -28.97 -3.36 11.72
N ASN A 11 -27.77 -2.86 11.39
CA ASN A 11 -26.60 -2.70 12.30
C ASN A 11 -25.30 -2.34 11.56
N LEU A 12 -25.34 -1.42 10.59
CA LEU A 12 -24.14 -0.87 9.95
C LEU A 12 -23.99 0.61 10.26
N ASN A 13 -23.66 0.92 11.51
CA ASN A 13 -23.13 2.23 11.89
C ASN A 13 -22.03 2.02 12.94
N VAL A 14 -20.86 1.58 12.49
CA VAL A 14 -19.61 1.82 13.23
C VAL A 14 -19.03 3.09 12.61
N ASP A 15 -19.34 4.21 13.26
CA ASP A 15 -18.89 5.54 12.90
C ASP A 15 -17.40 5.69 13.26
N ASP A 16 -16.49 5.33 12.35
CA ASP A 16 -15.05 5.62 12.50
C ASP A 16 -14.76 7.04 11.99
N SER A 17 -15.24 8.01 12.77
CA SER A 17 -15.11 9.46 12.53
C SER A 17 -13.68 9.99 12.69
N ARG A 18 -12.69 9.12 12.96
CA ARG A 18 -11.29 9.54 13.19
C ARG A 18 -10.64 10.15 11.95
N PHE A 19 -11.19 9.91 10.76
CA PHE A 19 -10.58 10.32 9.49
C PHE A 19 -11.50 11.16 8.59
N ASP A 20 -12.67 11.56 9.09
CA ASP A 20 -13.52 12.51 8.37
C ASP A 20 -12.82 13.87 8.29
N VAL A 21 -12.53 14.32 7.07
CA VAL A 21 -12.00 15.66 6.81
C VAL A 21 -13.18 16.63 6.81
N PRO A 22 -13.23 17.63 7.71
CA PRO A 22 -14.28 18.65 7.67
C PRO A 22 -14.23 19.36 6.33
N THR A 23 -15.28 19.21 5.53
CA THR A 23 -15.44 19.98 4.30
C THR A 23 -15.95 21.37 4.67
N GLU A 24 -15.02 22.30 4.93
CA GLU A 24 -15.38 23.70 5.04
C GLU A 24 -16.00 24.17 3.70
N LYS A 25 -17.20 24.74 3.79
CA LYS A 25 -17.88 25.37 2.65
C LYS A 25 -16.99 26.50 2.11
N SER A 26 -16.53 26.32 0.88
CA SER A 26 -15.60 27.22 0.19
C SER A 26 -16.13 28.66 0.21
N THR A 27 -15.45 29.52 0.96
CA THR A 27 -15.60 30.98 0.83
C THR A 27 -14.38 31.48 0.07
N VAL A 28 -14.61 31.93 -1.16
CA VAL A 28 -13.57 32.40 -2.09
C VAL A 28 -12.78 33.55 -1.46
N ARG A 29 -11.47 33.35 -1.22
CA ARG A 29 -10.51 34.44 -1.03
C ARG A 29 -9.34 34.28 -2.00
N LYS A 30 -9.11 35.34 -2.76
CA LYS A 30 -8.17 35.47 -3.88
C LYS A 30 -6.92 36.21 -3.38
N MET A 31 -5.73 35.58 -3.41
CA MET A 31 -4.40 36.23 -3.46
C MET A 31 -3.41 35.23 -4.08
N VAL A 32 -2.91 35.45 -5.30
CA VAL A 32 -1.68 36.17 -5.71
C VAL A 32 -0.42 35.33 -5.47
N GLY A 33 0.37 35.21 -6.54
CA GLY A 33 1.38 34.17 -6.78
C GLY A 33 2.71 34.31 -6.06
N GLY A 34 3.50 33.25 -6.19
CA GLY A 34 4.87 33.13 -5.72
C GLY A 34 5.40 31.72 -5.95
N ASP A 35 6.20 31.55 -7.00
CA ASP A 35 6.93 30.31 -7.32
C ASP A 35 8.01 30.01 -6.25
N VAL A 36 8.17 28.74 -5.88
CA VAL A 36 9.27 28.28 -5.02
C VAL A 36 10.10 27.25 -5.79
N LEU A 37 11.34 27.65 -6.07
CA LEU A 37 12.41 26.91 -6.74
C LEU A 37 13.14 26.01 -5.72
N TYR A 38 13.28 24.71 -6.01
CA TYR A 38 14.12 23.79 -5.23
C TYR A 38 15.56 23.77 -5.79
N GLN A 39 16.55 23.88 -4.90
CA GLN A 39 17.97 23.85 -5.24
C GLN A 39 18.65 22.66 -4.55
N ASP A 40 19.30 21.81 -5.36
CA ASP A 40 20.06 20.62 -4.97
C ASP A 40 21.32 20.95 -4.18
N GLY A 41 21.62 20.15 -3.15
CA GLY A 41 22.81 20.25 -2.32
C GLY A 41 23.54 18.91 -2.20
N GLN A 42 24.49 18.68 -3.11
CA GLN A 42 25.45 17.57 -3.14
C GLN A 42 26.72 17.99 -2.36
N GLN A 43 27.21 17.19 -1.41
CA GLN A 43 28.59 17.35 -0.92
C GLN A 43 29.21 16.06 -0.35
N SER A 44 30.53 16.02 -0.54
CA SER A 44 31.38 14.86 -0.74
C SER A 44 32.15 14.44 0.50
N ALA A 45 32.71 13.23 0.43
CA ALA A 45 33.54 12.55 1.42
C ALA A 45 34.96 13.14 1.57
N GLY A 46 35.58 12.93 2.73
CA GLY A 46 37.01 13.15 2.95
C GLY A 46 37.54 12.72 4.34
N GLY A 47 38.44 11.73 4.35
CA GLY A 47 39.67 11.65 5.17
C GLY A 47 39.61 11.25 6.66
N GLY A 48 40.23 10.09 7.01
CA GLY A 48 40.69 9.72 8.37
C GLY A 48 41.99 10.47 8.80
N PRO A 49 42.73 10.09 9.89
CA PRO A 49 43.14 8.71 10.22
C PRO A 49 43.35 8.33 11.74
N GLY A 50 43.56 7.03 12.03
CA GLY A 50 44.70 6.51 12.83
C GLY A 50 44.59 6.05 14.32
N GLY A 51 44.66 4.71 14.55
CA GLY A 51 45.37 3.95 15.64
C GLY A 51 44.89 3.99 17.10
N GLY A 52 44.93 2.96 17.97
CA GLY A 52 45.31 1.53 17.95
C GLY A 52 45.35 0.95 19.39
N GLY A 53 45.16 -0.38 19.58
CA GLY A 53 45.80 -1.19 20.64
C GLY A 53 45.02 -1.79 21.83
N GLY A 54 44.79 -3.12 21.79
CA GLY A 54 44.81 -4.09 22.92
C GLY A 54 43.56 -4.25 23.80
N GLY A 55 43.05 -5.43 24.20
CA GLY A 55 43.41 -6.85 24.05
C GLY A 55 42.49 -7.69 24.96
N GLY A 56 42.28 -8.99 24.68
CA GLY A 56 41.80 -9.97 25.68
C GLY A 56 40.53 -10.78 25.39
N SER A 57 40.73 -11.97 24.80
CA SER A 57 40.10 -13.27 25.10
C SER A 57 38.57 -13.52 25.08
N ALA A 58 38.23 -14.45 24.17
CA ALA A 58 37.51 -15.71 24.40
C ALA A 58 36.01 -15.82 24.02
N THR A 59 35.77 -16.87 23.23
CA THR A 59 34.54 -17.66 23.02
C THR A 59 33.50 -17.18 21.99
N GLY A 60 33.23 -18.09 21.03
CA GLY A 60 31.96 -18.16 20.29
C GLY A 60 31.93 -17.39 18.97
N VAL A 61 32.26 -18.06 17.88
CA VAL A 61 31.86 -17.61 16.54
C VAL A 61 30.33 -17.80 16.45
N LEU A 62 29.57 -16.76 16.75
CA LEU A 62 28.14 -16.71 16.46
C LEU A 62 27.97 -16.08 15.09
N ASN A 63 27.54 -16.88 14.11
CA ASN A 63 27.10 -16.36 12.81
C ASN A 63 25.82 -15.54 13.04
N GLY A 64 25.92 -14.22 12.88
CA GLY A 64 24.89 -13.23 13.21
C GLY A 64 23.68 -13.18 12.27
N SER A 65 23.33 -14.26 11.59
CA SER A 65 22.15 -14.34 10.70
C SER A 65 21.01 -15.21 11.25
N ASP A 66 21.26 -16.07 12.23
CA ASP A 66 20.31 -17.16 12.58
C ASP A 66 19.73 -17.04 14.01
N ILE A 67 19.89 -15.89 14.67
CA ILE A 67 19.31 -15.54 15.99
C ILE A 67 18.08 -14.62 15.85
N PHE A 68 17.40 -14.61 14.70
CA PHE A 68 16.02 -14.09 14.64
C PHE A 68 15.10 -15.09 15.32
N SER A 69 15.08 -15.01 16.66
CA SER A 69 14.32 -15.87 17.54
C SER A 69 12.83 -15.76 17.26
N THR A 70 12.21 -16.87 16.87
CA THR A 70 10.75 -17.00 16.73
C THR A 70 10.01 -16.60 18.00
N THR A 71 10.64 -16.72 19.17
CA THR A 71 10.08 -16.25 20.43
C THR A 71 10.01 -14.72 20.52
N ALA A 72 10.96 -13.98 19.94
CA ALA A 72 10.94 -12.53 19.91
C ALA A 72 9.86 -12.00 18.95
N SER A 73 9.65 -12.67 17.81
CA SER A 73 8.55 -12.32 16.90
C SER A 73 7.18 -12.63 17.51
N MET A 74 7.04 -13.75 18.23
CA MET A 74 5.80 -14.10 18.94
C MET A 74 5.47 -13.11 20.08
N ASP A 75 6.49 -12.63 20.80
CA ASP A 75 6.32 -11.63 21.86
C ASP A 75 5.87 -10.27 21.31
N VAL A 76 6.47 -9.82 20.20
CA VAL A 76 6.07 -8.58 19.51
C VAL A 76 4.62 -8.66 19.03
N GLU A 77 4.24 -9.77 18.38
CA GLU A 77 2.88 -9.93 17.85
C GLU A 77 1.83 -9.95 18.96
N ALA A 78 2.06 -10.71 20.05
CA ALA A 78 1.16 -10.76 21.20
C ALA A 78 1.00 -9.39 21.86
N LYS A 79 2.10 -8.63 21.93
CA LYS A 79 2.09 -7.27 22.46
C LYS A 79 1.36 -6.29 21.56
N LEU A 80 1.54 -6.37 20.23
CA LEU A 80 0.77 -5.56 19.29
C LEU A 80 -0.72 -5.87 19.37
N ARG A 81 -1.08 -7.15 19.49
CA ARG A 81 -2.48 -7.56 19.65
C ARG A 81 -3.11 -6.99 20.92
N SER A 82 -2.38 -6.92 22.04
CA SER A 82 -2.92 -6.34 23.28
C SER A 82 -2.96 -4.81 23.24
N LEU A 83 -2.03 -4.18 22.51
CA LEU A 83 -1.93 -2.73 22.40
C LEU A 83 -2.92 -2.11 21.44
N LEU A 84 -3.09 -2.75 20.29
CA LEU A 84 -3.91 -2.24 19.20
C LEU A 84 -5.34 -2.72 19.42
N ASN A 85 -6.21 -1.80 19.84
CA ASN A 85 -7.66 -2.02 19.82
C ASN A 85 -8.19 -1.91 18.38
N CYS A 86 -7.65 -2.73 17.48
CA CYS A 86 -8.08 -2.84 16.09
C CYS A 86 -9.06 -4.00 15.92
N HIS A 87 -9.85 -3.93 14.85
CA HIS A 87 -10.86 -4.93 14.54
C HIS A 87 -10.54 -5.56 13.19
N GLU A 88 -10.70 -6.88 13.13
CA GLU A 88 -10.61 -7.60 11.87
C GLU A 88 -11.72 -7.17 10.93
N ARG A 89 -11.41 -7.16 9.63
CA ARG A 89 -12.32 -6.78 8.56
C ARG A 89 -12.32 -7.87 7.51
N ASP A 90 -13.40 -7.96 6.75
CA ASP A 90 -13.50 -8.83 5.60
C ASP A 90 -13.25 -8.07 4.29
N TYR A 91 -12.73 -8.76 3.29
CA TYR A 91 -12.51 -8.22 1.94
C TYR A 91 -13.81 -8.10 1.16
N GLU A 92 -14.75 -7.31 1.68
CA GLU A 92 -16.07 -7.15 1.07
C GLU A 92 -15.95 -6.44 -0.28
N PRO A 93 -16.40 -7.08 -1.39
CA PRO A 93 -16.48 -6.42 -2.67
C PRO A 93 -17.51 -5.30 -2.58
N TYR A 94 -17.19 -4.14 -3.15
CA TYR A 94 -18.10 -3.01 -3.16
C TYR A 94 -18.04 -2.31 -4.51
N ILE A 95 -19.21 -2.01 -5.04
CA ILE A 95 -19.37 -1.17 -6.22
C ILE A 95 -20.28 -0.02 -5.82
N GLY A 96 -19.78 1.20 -5.98
CA GLY A 96 -20.60 2.37 -5.73
C GLY A 96 -19.93 3.67 -6.13
N GLN A 97 -20.70 4.74 -6.08
CA GLN A 97 -20.26 6.03 -6.56
C GLN A 97 -19.65 6.87 -5.43
N ARG A 98 -18.56 7.57 -5.72
CA ARG A 98 -17.91 8.57 -4.85
C ARG A 98 -17.68 9.84 -5.66
N GLY A 99 -18.59 10.81 -5.52
CA GLY A 99 -18.60 12.00 -6.38
C GLY A 99 -18.79 11.61 -7.85
N ASP A 100 -17.85 12.02 -8.70
CA ASP A 100 -17.90 11.73 -10.15
C ASP A 100 -17.26 10.39 -10.54
N PHE A 101 -16.85 9.57 -9.55
CA PHE A 101 -16.12 8.32 -9.78
C PHE A 101 -16.93 7.10 -9.39
N TRP A 102 -16.86 6.05 -10.21
CA TRP A 102 -17.26 4.70 -9.82
C TRP A 102 -16.10 3.98 -9.14
N VAL A 103 -16.34 3.46 -7.94
CA VAL A 103 -15.35 2.76 -7.14
C VAL A 103 -15.72 1.28 -7.10
N LEU A 104 -14.79 0.45 -7.54
CA LEU A 104 -14.87 -1.00 -7.47
C LEU A 104 -13.81 -1.47 -6.46
N ARG A 105 -14.20 -1.62 -5.20
CA ARG A 105 -13.32 -2.02 -4.09
C ARG A 105 -13.22 -3.53 -4.01
N ASN A 106 -12.04 -4.03 -3.67
CA ASN A 106 -11.72 -5.46 -3.63
C ASN A 106 -12.08 -6.18 -4.95
N TYR A 107 -12.01 -5.44 -6.07
CA TYR A 107 -12.37 -5.94 -7.40
C TYR A 107 -11.41 -7.04 -7.87
N VAL A 108 -10.11 -6.87 -7.58
CA VAL A 108 -9.11 -7.91 -7.73
C VAL A 108 -8.42 -8.07 -6.38
N ARG A 109 -8.49 -9.28 -5.82
CA ARG A 109 -7.86 -9.64 -4.55
C ARG A 109 -6.54 -10.37 -4.78
N ALA A 110 -5.61 -10.19 -3.85
CA ALA A 110 -4.44 -11.03 -3.73
C ALA A 110 -4.78 -12.34 -2.98
N GLU A 111 -3.96 -13.36 -3.17
CA GLU A 111 -4.14 -14.70 -2.61
C GLU A 111 -3.15 -14.99 -1.47
N HIS A 112 -3.03 -14.06 -0.52
CA HIS A 112 -2.21 -14.23 0.68
C HIS A 112 -3.01 -14.79 1.88
N GLY A 113 -4.30 -15.08 1.70
CA GLY A 113 -5.21 -15.47 2.79
C GLY A 113 -5.71 -14.28 3.62
N ASP A 114 -6.21 -14.57 4.82
CA ASP A 114 -6.72 -13.55 5.73
C ASP A 114 -5.57 -12.76 6.36
N LEU A 115 -5.75 -11.45 6.51
CA LEU A 115 -4.78 -10.57 7.16
C LEU A 115 -5.35 -10.04 8.46
N ARG A 116 -4.59 -10.19 9.54
CA ARG A 116 -4.96 -9.64 10.84
C ARG A 116 -4.64 -8.16 10.96
N CYS A 117 -5.51 -7.41 11.62
CA CYS A 117 -5.38 -5.95 11.71
C CYS A 117 -4.08 -5.50 12.40
N HIS A 118 -3.52 -6.31 13.29
CA HIS A 118 -2.34 -5.96 14.10
C HIS A 118 -1.02 -6.56 13.60
N GLU A 119 -1.03 -7.42 12.58
CA GLU A 119 0.15 -8.26 12.27
C GLU A 119 1.18 -7.60 11.36
N THR A 120 0.76 -6.61 10.56
CA THR A 120 1.63 -5.97 9.59
C THR A 120 1.15 -4.56 9.23
N ILE A 121 1.80 -3.94 8.26
CA ILE A 121 1.48 -2.61 7.73
C ILE A 121 1.06 -2.79 6.27
N THR A 122 -0.02 -2.14 5.85
CA THR A 122 -0.40 -2.09 4.44
C THR A 122 0.23 -0.87 3.78
N TYR A 123 0.95 -1.08 2.67
CA TYR A 123 1.36 0.02 1.79
C TYR A 123 0.15 0.45 0.97
N THR A 124 -0.28 1.69 1.12
CA THR A 124 -1.42 2.23 0.38
C THR A 124 -0.92 3.14 -0.71
N THR A 125 -1.27 2.84 -1.95
CA THR A 125 -0.82 3.62 -3.09
C THR A 125 -1.88 3.70 -4.17
N HIS A 126 -1.63 4.53 -5.16
CA HIS A 126 -2.52 4.72 -6.30
C HIS A 126 -1.70 4.87 -7.57
N ALA A 127 -2.29 4.48 -8.69
CA ALA A 127 -1.65 4.59 -9.99
C ALA A 127 -2.71 4.61 -11.10
N ASP A 128 -2.25 4.63 -12.34
CA ASP A 128 -2.97 4.01 -13.45
C ASP A 128 -2.13 2.83 -13.95
N TYR A 129 -2.64 2.11 -14.94
CA TYR A 129 -1.96 0.90 -15.38
C TYR A 129 -0.57 1.13 -15.96
N THR A 130 -0.21 2.34 -16.41
CA THR A 130 1.10 2.62 -17.02
C THR A 130 2.26 2.66 -16.02
N PHE A 131 1.96 2.73 -14.71
CA PHE A 131 2.96 2.72 -13.64
C PHE A 131 3.14 1.34 -12.99
N LEU A 132 2.50 0.31 -13.54
CA LEU A 132 2.51 -1.04 -12.96
C LEU A 132 3.84 -1.78 -13.10
N ASP A 133 4.79 -1.23 -13.86
CA ASP A 133 6.19 -1.67 -13.86
C ASP A 133 6.87 -1.47 -12.49
N ASN A 134 6.43 -0.47 -11.72
CA ASN A 134 6.94 -0.22 -10.36
C ASN A 134 6.39 -1.22 -9.32
N LEU A 135 5.33 -1.98 -9.63
CA LEU A 135 4.68 -2.81 -8.63
C LEU A 135 5.55 -4.01 -8.19
N VAL A 136 6.27 -4.64 -9.12
CA VAL A 136 7.15 -5.77 -8.82
C VAL A 136 8.29 -5.37 -7.86
N PRO A 137 9.14 -4.38 -8.17
CA PRO A 137 10.19 -3.96 -7.25
C PRO A 137 9.64 -3.40 -5.93
N LEU A 138 8.45 -2.79 -5.93
CA LEU A 138 7.77 -2.38 -4.70
C LEU A 138 7.45 -3.60 -3.83
N LEU A 139 6.82 -4.63 -4.38
CA LEU A 139 6.45 -5.84 -3.64
C LEU A 139 7.69 -6.56 -3.09
N GLU A 140 8.75 -6.69 -3.88
CA GLU A 140 10.01 -7.33 -3.46
C GLU A 140 10.67 -6.60 -2.28
N ARG A 141 10.65 -5.26 -2.28
CA ARG A 141 11.27 -4.44 -1.22
C ARG A 141 10.37 -4.26 0.01
N TRP A 142 9.07 -4.10 -0.22
CA TRP A 142 8.09 -3.91 0.84
C TRP A 142 7.83 -5.19 1.62
N ASN A 143 7.72 -6.33 0.92
CA ASN A 143 7.50 -7.66 1.47
C ASN A 143 6.38 -7.71 2.53
N ALA A 144 5.28 -7.02 2.25
CA ALA A 144 4.11 -6.90 3.10
C ALA A 144 2.88 -6.52 2.22
N PRO A 145 1.66 -6.47 2.76
CA PRO A 145 0.46 -6.22 1.97
C PRO A 145 0.47 -4.85 1.29
N VAL A 146 -0.08 -4.79 0.08
CA VAL A 146 -0.28 -3.56 -0.69
C VAL A 146 -1.75 -3.40 -1.02
N SER A 147 -2.30 -2.22 -0.74
CA SER A 147 -3.61 -1.79 -1.25
C SER A 147 -3.38 -0.75 -2.33
N LEU A 148 -3.79 -1.07 -3.57
CA LEU A 148 -3.53 -0.27 -4.76
C LEU A 148 -4.85 0.16 -5.42
N ALA A 149 -5.08 1.47 -5.51
CA ALA A 149 -6.19 2.03 -6.28
C ALA A 149 -5.72 2.40 -7.70
N LEU A 150 -6.38 1.83 -8.73
CA LEU A 150 -6.07 2.12 -10.14
C LEU A 150 -7.14 3.01 -10.76
N HIS A 151 -6.72 4.16 -11.30
CA HIS A 151 -7.58 5.04 -12.07
C HIS A 151 -7.62 4.56 -13.53
N ALA A 152 -8.77 4.05 -13.97
CA ALA A 152 -8.91 3.44 -15.28
C ALA A 152 -10.21 3.89 -15.99
N PRO A 153 -10.28 5.16 -16.45
CA PRO A 153 -11.48 5.69 -17.09
C PRO A 153 -11.63 5.18 -18.53
N GLY A 154 -12.87 4.98 -18.97
CA GLY A 154 -13.20 4.68 -20.36
C GLY A 154 -12.42 3.49 -20.93
N THR A 155 -11.67 3.71 -22.00
CA THR A 155 -10.88 2.65 -22.66
C THR A 155 -9.65 2.22 -21.89
N ASP A 156 -9.26 2.93 -20.81
CA ASP A 156 -8.12 2.54 -19.96
C ASP A 156 -8.49 1.35 -19.04
N PHE A 157 -9.78 1.01 -18.89
CA PHE A 157 -10.24 -0.09 -18.03
C PHE A 157 -9.73 -1.47 -18.45
N VAL A 158 -9.92 -1.84 -19.71
CA VAL A 158 -9.49 -3.15 -20.24
C VAL A 158 -7.98 -3.38 -20.12
N PRO A 159 -7.09 -2.46 -20.57
CA PRO A 159 -5.66 -2.64 -20.39
C PRO A 159 -5.26 -2.68 -18.91
N THR A 160 -5.95 -1.96 -18.03
CA THR A 160 -5.73 -2.05 -16.58
C THR A 160 -5.97 -3.47 -16.06
N ILE A 161 -7.11 -4.07 -16.40
CA ILE A 161 -7.40 -5.45 -15.98
C ILE A 161 -6.38 -6.42 -16.57
N ASN A 162 -6.06 -6.30 -17.87
CA ASN A 162 -5.07 -7.15 -18.51
C ASN A 162 -3.67 -7.03 -17.87
N SER A 163 -3.27 -5.83 -17.46
CA SER A 163 -2.02 -5.61 -16.71
C SER A 163 -2.00 -6.36 -15.39
N ILE A 164 -3.09 -6.31 -14.62
CA ILE A 164 -3.19 -7.05 -13.35
C ILE A 164 -3.15 -8.56 -13.59
N LYS A 165 -3.86 -9.05 -14.62
CA LYS A 165 -3.82 -10.48 -14.97
C LYS A 165 -2.42 -10.92 -15.40
N TYR A 166 -1.74 -10.13 -16.23
CA TYR A 166 -0.35 -10.40 -16.63
C TYR A 166 0.58 -10.46 -15.41
N LEU A 167 0.48 -9.51 -14.48
CA LEU A 167 1.29 -9.48 -13.27
C LEU A 167 1.05 -10.70 -12.36
N ARG A 168 -0.18 -11.22 -12.30
CA ARG A 168 -0.51 -12.41 -11.49
C ARG A 168 -0.09 -13.71 -12.16
N ASP A 169 -0.28 -13.83 -13.48
CA ASP A 169 -0.12 -15.09 -14.20
C ASP A 169 1.27 -15.29 -14.82
N CYS A 170 1.98 -14.19 -15.16
CA CYS A 170 3.16 -14.23 -16.03
C CYS A 170 4.48 -13.77 -15.37
N VAL A 171 4.42 -12.92 -14.35
CA VAL A 171 5.58 -12.51 -13.53
C VAL A 171 5.82 -13.60 -12.46
N PRO A 172 7.06 -13.94 -12.04
CA PRO A 172 7.45 -15.28 -11.57
C PRO A 172 6.45 -15.97 -10.64
N LYS A 173 6.18 -17.22 -11.05
CA LYS A 173 5.01 -18.06 -10.78
C LYS A 173 4.63 -18.18 -9.30
N HIS A 174 3.55 -17.53 -8.92
CA HIS A 174 2.61 -18.15 -7.99
C HIS A 174 1.57 -18.92 -8.81
N ASN A 175 1.39 -20.21 -8.50
CA ASN A 175 0.53 -21.10 -9.26
C ASN A 175 -0.94 -20.66 -9.15
N GLN A 176 -1.55 -20.42 -10.32
CA GLN A 176 -2.99 -20.50 -10.63
C GLN A 176 -3.93 -19.60 -9.81
N VAL A 177 -4.35 -18.49 -10.40
CA VAL A 177 -4.82 -17.34 -9.60
C VAL A 177 -6.05 -16.62 -10.22
N LEU A 178 -6.52 -17.00 -11.40
CA LEU A 178 -7.72 -16.39 -12.04
C LEU A 178 -8.55 -17.41 -12.84
N ASP A 179 -9.89 -17.28 -12.78
CA ASP A 179 -10.85 -18.13 -13.51
C ASP A 179 -10.60 -18.16 -15.04
N THR A 180 -9.97 -17.11 -15.57
CA THR A 180 -9.52 -17.04 -16.97
C THR A 180 -8.02 -16.84 -17.01
N PRO A 181 -7.22 -17.81 -17.48
CA PRO A 181 -5.77 -17.64 -17.59
C PRO A 181 -5.41 -16.56 -18.61
N TYR A 182 -4.46 -15.70 -18.29
CA TYR A 182 -3.92 -14.71 -19.21
C TYR A 182 -2.91 -15.34 -20.18
N ASN A 183 -2.93 -14.92 -21.44
CA ASN A 183 -1.94 -15.36 -22.41
C ASN A 183 -0.64 -14.57 -22.25
N CYS A 184 0.34 -15.17 -21.56
CA CYS A 184 1.65 -14.59 -21.29
C CYS A 184 2.55 -14.39 -22.52
N SER A 185 2.15 -14.88 -23.69
CA SER A 185 2.83 -14.60 -24.96
C SER A 185 2.39 -13.26 -25.58
N LEU A 186 1.33 -12.64 -25.07
CA LEU A 186 0.93 -11.29 -25.49
C LEU A 186 1.90 -10.23 -24.97
N ALA A 187 1.94 -9.10 -25.65
CA ALA A 187 2.69 -7.93 -25.19
C ALA A 187 2.21 -7.49 -23.80
N ILE A 188 3.16 -6.99 -23.00
CA ILE A 188 2.91 -6.49 -21.65
C ILE A 188 2.00 -5.26 -21.73
N PRO A 189 0.76 -5.29 -21.18
CA PRO A 189 -0.23 -4.24 -21.45
C PRO A 189 0.15 -2.85 -20.92
N TYR A 190 1.00 -2.78 -19.90
CA TYR A 190 1.47 -1.55 -19.27
C TYR A 190 2.82 -1.04 -19.80
N PHE A 191 3.52 -1.82 -20.64
CA PHE A 191 4.86 -1.46 -21.12
C PHE A 191 4.78 -0.66 -22.42
N ASN A 192 5.64 0.35 -22.58
CA ASN A 192 5.71 1.22 -23.77
C ASN A 192 4.37 1.89 -24.14
N VAL A 193 3.56 2.24 -23.15
CA VAL A 193 2.29 2.93 -23.37
C VAL A 193 2.54 4.42 -23.57
N SER A 194 2.08 4.96 -24.70
CA SER A 194 2.15 6.41 -24.92
C SER A 194 1.10 7.14 -24.08
N ALA A 195 1.54 8.08 -23.25
CA ALA A 195 0.65 8.88 -22.42
C ALA A 195 -0.43 9.62 -23.25
N ALA A 196 -0.13 9.98 -24.51
CA ALA A 196 -1.07 10.64 -25.42
C ALA A 196 -2.23 9.73 -25.87
N GLN A 197 -2.06 8.41 -25.80
CA GLN A 197 -3.08 7.42 -26.18
C GLN A 197 -4.05 7.10 -25.05
N LEU A 198 -3.73 7.44 -23.81
CA LEU A 198 -4.58 7.17 -22.65
C LEU A 198 -5.90 7.94 -22.76
N TYR A 199 -7.00 7.27 -22.40
CA TYR A 199 -8.33 7.87 -22.41
C TYR A 199 -8.36 9.13 -21.55
N LYS A 200 -7.77 9.07 -20.35
CA LYS A 200 -7.66 10.24 -19.46
C LYS A 200 -6.99 11.43 -20.14
N THR A 201 -5.94 11.21 -20.94
CA THR A 201 -5.18 12.27 -21.61
C THR A 201 -5.97 12.83 -22.79
N GLN A 202 -6.53 11.94 -23.63
CA GLN A 202 -7.34 12.34 -24.78
C GLN A 202 -8.56 13.17 -24.37
N LYS A 203 -9.18 12.81 -23.25
CA LYS A 203 -10.35 13.51 -22.70
C LYS A 203 -9.99 14.61 -21.70
N LYS A 204 -8.70 14.89 -21.48
CA LYS A 204 -8.20 15.92 -20.55
C LYS A 204 -8.80 15.77 -19.13
N LEU A 205 -8.95 14.53 -18.67
CA LEU A 205 -9.45 14.22 -17.34
C LEU A 205 -8.34 14.46 -16.31
N LEU A 206 -8.70 15.12 -15.21
CA LEU A 206 -7.80 15.29 -14.08
C LEU A 206 -7.59 13.94 -13.38
N TYR A 207 -6.35 13.63 -13.01
CA TYR A 207 -6.05 12.44 -12.23
C TYR A 207 -6.53 12.61 -10.77
N PRO A 208 -7.38 11.72 -10.24
CA PRO A 208 -8.04 11.94 -8.96
C PRO A 208 -7.18 11.42 -7.78
N VAL A 209 -6.02 12.04 -7.57
CA VAL A 209 -5.01 11.61 -6.59
C VAL A 209 -5.59 11.38 -5.18
N ASN A 210 -6.38 12.34 -4.68
CA ASN A 210 -6.95 12.25 -3.33
C ASN A 210 -7.99 11.12 -3.21
N VAL A 211 -8.77 10.91 -4.27
CA VAL A 211 -9.75 9.81 -4.33
C VAL A 211 -9.03 8.47 -4.34
N GLY A 212 -7.98 8.32 -5.15
CA GLY A 212 -7.15 7.11 -5.18
C GLY A 212 -6.51 6.79 -3.83
N ARG A 213 -5.92 7.80 -3.17
CA ARG A 213 -5.34 7.64 -1.82
C ARG A 213 -6.38 7.17 -0.81
N ASN A 214 -7.56 7.80 -0.77
CA ASN A 214 -8.60 7.44 0.18
C ASN A 214 -9.16 6.04 -0.09
N ILE A 215 -9.41 5.68 -1.36
CA ILE A 215 -9.88 4.33 -1.71
C ILE A 215 -8.87 3.26 -1.29
N ALA A 216 -7.58 3.48 -1.57
CA ALA A 216 -6.53 2.54 -1.18
C ALA A 216 -6.42 2.41 0.35
N ARG A 217 -6.56 3.50 1.09
CA ARG A 217 -6.58 3.50 2.56
C ARG A 217 -7.80 2.77 3.12
N ASP A 218 -8.99 3.07 2.63
CA ASP A 218 -10.24 2.47 3.11
C ASP A 218 -10.30 0.95 2.89
N ALA A 219 -9.66 0.48 1.81
CA ALA A 219 -9.57 -0.93 1.43
C ALA A 219 -8.46 -1.70 2.17
N ALA A 220 -7.59 -1.02 2.91
CA ALA A 220 -6.57 -1.68 3.70
C ALA A 220 -7.17 -2.39 4.93
N MET A 221 -6.59 -3.54 5.28
CA MET A 221 -7.07 -4.40 6.36
C MET A 221 -6.29 -4.24 7.66
N THR A 222 -5.09 -3.67 7.57
CA THR A 222 -4.20 -3.47 8.72
C THR A 222 -4.49 -2.15 9.43
N HIS A 223 -4.14 -2.11 10.71
CA HIS A 223 -4.26 -0.92 11.55
C HIS A 223 -3.29 0.18 11.14
N PHE A 224 -2.07 -0.20 10.74
CA PHE A 224 -1.04 0.72 10.32
C PHE A 224 -0.94 0.78 8.81
N LEU A 225 -0.83 1.99 8.28
CA LEU A 225 -0.80 2.27 6.86
C LEU A 225 0.45 3.05 6.53
N LEU A 226 1.16 2.65 5.47
CA LEU A 226 2.19 3.47 4.85
C LEU A 226 1.66 4.02 3.54
N ALA A 227 1.25 5.29 3.53
CA ALA A 227 0.81 5.96 2.31
C ALA A 227 2.01 6.55 1.57
N SER A 228 2.25 6.07 0.36
CA SER A 228 3.36 6.53 -0.48
C SER A 228 3.11 6.19 -1.96
N ASP A 229 3.68 6.98 -2.85
CA ASP A 229 3.47 6.83 -4.30
C ASP A 229 4.15 5.55 -4.83
N ILE A 230 3.67 5.00 -5.95
CA ILE A 230 4.02 3.64 -6.39
C ILE A 230 5.49 3.49 -6.79
N GLU A 231 6.13 4.56 -7.27
CA GLU A 231 7.56 4.60 -7.63
C GLU A 231 8.51 4.79 -6.42
N LEU A 232 7.98 5.00 -5.21
CA LEU A 232 8.79 5.25 -4.02
C LEU A 232 8.99 3.95 -3.23
N TYR A 233 10.16 3.33 -3.39
CA TYR A 233 10.46 2.05 -2.75
C TYR A 233 11.02 2.21 -1.34
N PRO A 234 10.35 1.67 -0.30
CA PRO A 234 10.88 1.70 1.05
C PRO A 234 12.17 0.88 1.21
N ASN A 235 12.92 1.17 2.27
CA ASN A 235 14.04 0.32 2.68
C ASN A 235 13.53 -1.06 3.14
N PRO A 236 14.17 -2.17 2.71
CA PRO A 236 13.82 -3.50 3.19
C PRO A 236 13.84 -3.60 4.72
N GLY A 237 12.84 -4.29 5.27
CA GLY A 237 12.66 -4.48 6.71
C GLY A 237 12.07 -3.28 7.46
N LEU A 238 11.59 -2.24 6.76
CA LEU A 238 10.92 -1.09 7.40
C LEU A 238 9.72 -1.53 8.25
N VAL A 239 8.88 -2.45 7.74
CA VAL A 239 7.71 -2.98 8.45
C VAL A 239 8.11 -3.54 9.81
N HIS A 240 9.09 -4.44 9.82
CA HIS A 240 9.55 -5.09 11.03
C HIS A 240 10.10 -4.07 12.05
N LYS A 241 10.99 -3.17 11.61
CA LYS A 241 11.58 -2.14 12.48
C LYS A 241 10.54 -1.20 13.08
N PHE A 242 9.52 -0.83 12.31
CA PHE A 242 8.43 0.01 12.80
C PHE A 242 7.60 -0.72 13.86
N LEU A 243 7.21 -1.96 13.62
CA LEU A 243 6.42 -2.75 14.56
C LEU A 243 7.17 -3.03 15.86
N GLU A 244 8.49 -3.28 15.80
CA GLU A 244 9.33 -3.37 16.99
C GLU A 244 9.36 -2.06 17.78
N MET A 245 9.47 -0.92 17.10
CA MET A 245 9.45 0.40 17.73
C MET A 245 8.11 0.63 18.45
N ILE A 246 6.99 0.27 17.84
CA ILE A 246 5.65 0.37 18.44
C ILE A 246 5.54 -0.52 19.68
N ALA A 247 5.94 -1.80 19.58
CA ALA A 247 5.90 -2.73 20.69
C ALA A 247 6.77 -2.28 21.88
N ARG A 248 7.91 -1.63 21.63
CA ARG A 248 8.79 -1.09 22.68
C ARG A 248 8.24 0.18 23.35
N ASN A 249 7.51 1.02 22.61
CA ASN A 249 7.05 2.34 23.07
C ASN A 249 5.58 2.37 23.53
N GLU A 250 5.12 1.27 24.13
CA GLU A 250 3.79 1.07 24.74
C GLU A 250 3.20 2.33 25.43
N PRO A 251 3.93 3.04 26.31
CA PRO A 251 3.34 4.11 27.12
C PRO A 251 2.99 5.36 26.32
N VAL A 252 3.60 5.56 25.15
CA VAL A 252 3.37 6.75 24.31
C VAL A 252 2.06 6.61 23.52
N LEU A 253 1.69 5.39 23.15
CA LEU A 253 0.50 5.11 22.34
C LEU A 253 -0.80 5.08 23.16
N GLN A 254 -0.71 4.97 24.49
CA GLN A 254 -1.88 5.00 25.38
C GLN A 254 -2.28 6.42 25.82
N ARG A 255 -1.55 7.46 25.41
CA ARG A 255 -1.97 8.85 25.64
C ARG A 255 -3.06 9.22 24.63
N LYS A 256 -4.32 9.08 25.08
CA LYS A 256 -5.50 9.68 24.45
C LYS A 256 -5.59 11.17 24.76
#